data_AF-A0A5M3X4W0-F1
#
_entry.id   AF-A0A5M3X4W0-F1
#
_cell.length_a   1.000
_cell.length_b   1.000
_cell.length_c   1.000
_cell.angle_alpha   90.00
_cell.angle_beta   90.00
_cell.angle_gamma   90.00
#
_symmetry.space_group_name_H-M   'P 1'
#
loop_
_entity.id
_entity.type
_entity.pdbx_description
1 polymer ?
#
loop_
_entity_poly.entity_id
_entity_poly.type
_entity_poly.pdbx_seq_one_letter_code
_entity_poly.pdbx_strand_id
1 'polypeptide(L)'
;MPKVSPRAEKIFGRVPTAVNVVGSALLITQVVVGISLTVSSGEPDPVALIPPPPTISVPTPEIVAATPVEPPSPSPSPTPTMEVKRIPEGEVVRLKRFPGTGSPVIGQVTDKKARLTFVELGKPWGRSKPLGTGPIVDGTYSRRQTFVTEEYGPDLDRQWWADIDSQRHTAEPAPGESLYDIAAATLDSKQSRNFPDNTAGVDVASQPIKNGWVIVRQMRMPESDAGRKARIELSAVIAVDTGGSRPGILWITIPDTHKRLWPDINRLVGSVRPLRP
;
A
#
# COMPACT_ATOMS: atom_id res chain seq x y z
N MET A 1 18.70 5.18 7.13
CA MET A 1 17.74 4.25 7.75
C MET A 1 16.96 5.03 8.80
N PRO A 2 15.63 5.15 8.68
CA PRO A 2 14.84 5.97 9.61
C PRO A 2 14.78 5.32 11.00
N LYS A 3 14.99 6.14 12.04
CA LYS A 3 14.78 5.74 13.45
C LYS A 3 13.29 5.69 13.73
N VAL A 4 12.81 4.46 13.82
CA VAL A 4 11.47 4.08 14.27
C VAL A 4 11.31 4.48 15.74
N SER A 5 10.07 4.64 16.23
CA SER A 5 9.85 4.81 17.67
C SER A 5 10.50 3.64 18.43
N PRO A 6 10.95 3.79 19.69
CA PRO A 6 11.57 2.69 20.43
C PRO A 6 10.69 1.43 20.55
N ARG A 7 9.37 1.58 20.34
CA ARG A 7 8.40 0.47 20.24
C ARG A 7 8.23 -0.08 18.82
N ALA A 8 8.37 0.73 17.78
CA ALA A 8 8.30 0.31 16.38
C ALA A 8 9.63 -0.30 15.87
N GLU A 9 10.75 0.04 16.49
CA GLU A 9 12.08 -0.48 16.13
C GLU A 9 12.21 -1.98 16.47
N LYS A 10 11.44 -2.44 17.47
CA LYS A 10 11.35 -3.85 17.84
C LYS A 10 10.54 -4.71 16.84
N ILE A 11 9.73 -4.09 15.99
CA ILE A 11 8.83 -4.78 15.03
C ILE A 11 9.48 -4.92 13.64
N PHE A 12 10.42 -4.06 13.27
CA PHE A 12 10.99 -4.01 11.91
C PHE A 12 12.50 -4.33 11.83
N GLY A 13 13.15 -4.68 12.94
CA GLY A 13 14.62 -4.79 13.05
C GLY A 13 15.30 -6.07 12.56
N ARG A 14 14.68 -6.95 11.75
CA ARG A 14 15.38 -8.12 11.17
C ARG A 14 14.88 -8.50 9.76
N VAL A 15 15.35 -7.79 8.75
CA VAL A 15 15.47 -8.33 7.38
C VAL A 15 16.86 -7.97 6.84
N PRO A 16 17.70 -8.94 6.42
CA PRO A 16 19.06 -8.66 5.95
C PRO A 16 19.09 -7.88 4.64
N THR A 17 19.91 -6.82 4.63
CA THR A 17 20.14 -5.83 3.56
C THR A 17 20.98 -6.38 2.39
N ALA A 18 20.62 -7.55 1.81
CA ALA A 18 21.43 -8.17 0.75
C ALA A 18 20.74 -8.27 -0.63
N VAL A 19 19.48 -7.85 -0.80
CA VAL A 19 18.72 -8.14 -2.04
C VAL A 19 18.59 -6.94 -3.00
N ASN A 20 18.97 -5.72 -2.62
CA ASN A 20 18.74 -4.53 -3.46
C ASN A 20 19.92 -4.10 -4.36
N VAL A 21 20.93 -4.94 -4.58
CA VAL A 21 22.08 -4.59 -5.47
C VAL A 21 22.09 -5.37 -6.79
N VAL A 22 21.29 -6.43 -6.96
CA VAL A 22 21.33 -7.26 -8.17
C VAL A 22 20.38 -6.77 -9.28
N GLY A 23 19.37 -5.97 -8.96
CA GLY A 23 18.39 -5.47 -9.95
C GLY A 23 18.90 -4.34 -10.87
N SER A 24 19.96 -3.63 -10.47
CA SER A 24 20.45 -2.44 -11.16
C SER A 24 21.49 -2.73 -12.24
N ALA A 25 22.03 -3.96 -12.30
CA ALA A 25 23.02 -4.35 -13.31
C ALA A 25 22.41 -4.96 -14.59
N LEU A 26 21.12 -5.31 -14.60
CA LEU A 26 20.47 -6.01 -15.72
C LEU A 26 19.71 -5.10 -16.69
N LEU A 27 19.63 -3.79 -16.43
CA LEU A 27 18.96 -2.82 -17.30
C LEU A 27 19.91 -2.02 -18.22
N ILE A 28 21.23 -2.20 -18.10
CA ILE A 28 22.21 -1.57 -18.99
C ILE A 28 22.63 -2.50 -20.16
N THR A 29 22.29 -3.80 -20.11
CA THR A 29 22.71 -4.76 -21.15
C THR A 29 21.72 -4.90 -22.32
N GLN A 30 20.50 -4.39 -22.24
CA GLN A 30 19.50 -4.56 -23.31
C GLN A 30 19.31 -3.38 -24.27
N VAL A 31 20.01 -2.25 -24.08
CA VAL A 31 19.94 -1.11 -25.02
C VAL A 31 21.06 -1.15 -26.08
N VAL A 32 22.04 -2.06 -25.98
CA VAL A 32 23.16 -2.16 -26.93
C VAL A 32 22.94 -3.19 -28.06
N VAL A 33 21.86 -4.00 -28.03
CA VAL A 33 21.63 -5.07 -29.02
C VAL A 33 20.58 -4.70 -30.10
N GLY A 34 19.99 -3.50 -30.03
CA GLY A 34 18.85 -3.12 -30.88
C GLY A 34 19.12 -2.20 -32.06
N ILE A 35 20.37 -1.80 -32.33
CA ILE A 35 20.71 -0.91 -33.44
C ILE A 35 21.99 -1.44 -34.11
N SER A 36 21.88 -2.44 -34.98
CA SER A 36 22.86 -2.72 -36.06
C SER A 36 22.39 -3.89 -36.92
N LEU A 37 21.35 -3.66 -37.73
CA LEU A 37 21.11 -4.46 -38.93
C LEU A 37 20.60 -3.53 -40.02
N THR A 38 21.52 -3.00 -40.85
CA THR A 38 21.32 -2.77 -42.29
C THR A 38 22.59 -2.22 -42.97
N VAL A 39 23.00 -2.94 -44.03
CA VAL A 39 23.71 -2.51 -45.25
C VAL A 39 25.26 -2.56 -45.32
N SER A 40 25.70 -3.60 -46.07
CA SER A 40 26.73 -3.70 -47.13
C SER A 40 28.24 -3.50 -46.90
N SER A 41 28.94 -4.65 -47.07
CA SER A 41 29.93 -4.98 -48.12
C SER A 41 31.28 -4.22 -48.21
N GLY A 42 32.38 -4.98 -48.01
CA GLY A 42 33.72 -4.68 -48.54
C GLY A 42 34.87 -5.33 -47.74
N GLU A 43 35.53 -6.33 -48.32
CA GLU A 43 36.74 -7.07 -47.86
C GLU A 43 38.00 -6.55 -48.64
N PRO A 44 39.29 -6.87 -48.35
CA PRO A 44 39.99 -7.50 -47.20
C PRO A 44 41.17 -6.67 -46.57
N ASP A 45 41.72 -7.22 -45.47
CA ASP A 45 43.03 -7.05 -44.77
C ASP A 45 44.30 -6.86 -45.66
N PRO A 46 45.53 -6.51 -45.14
CA PRO A 46 46.12 -6.87 -43.83
C PRO A 46 47.08 -5.85 -43.17
N VAL A 47 47.58 -6.16 -41.95
CA VAL A 47 49.02 -6.33 -41.60
C VAL A 47 49.21 -6.30 -40.07
N ALA A 48 49.88 -7.36 -39.59
CA ALA A 48 50.28 -7.63 -38.20
C ALA A 48 51.34 -6.66 -37.64
N LEU A 49 51.50 -6.64 -36.31
CA LEU A 49 52.78 -6.84 -35.58
C LEU A 49 52.59 -6.71 -34.05
N ILE A 50 52.83 -7.82 -33.33
CA ILE A 50 53.21 -7.97 -31.90
C ILE A 50 54.65 -8.57 -31.96
N PRO A 51 55.68 -8.28 -31.12
CA PRO A 51 55.79 -8.32 -29.62
C PRO A 51 56.79 -7.24 -29.06
N PRO A 52 57.42 -7.24 -27.84
CA PRO A 52 57.59 -8.25 -26.75
C PRO A 52 57.43 -7.73 -25.29
N PRO A 53 57.70 -8.56 -24.24
CA PRO A 53 57.09 -8.47 -22.90
C PRO A 53 58.07 -8.01 -21.77
N PRO A 54 57.80 -8.32 -20.48
CA PRO A 54 57.54 -7.36 -19.40
C PRO A 54 58.80 -6.94 -18.61
N THR A 55 58.69 -5.89 -17.80
CA THR A 55 59.71 -5.57 -16.78
C THR A 55 59.04 -5.34 -15.42
N ILE A 56 59.44 -6.16 -14.46
CA ILE A 56 59.14 -6.05 -13.02
C ILE A 56 60.11 -5.03 -12.43
N SER A 57 59.64 -4.10 -11.58
CA SER A 57 60.48 -3.37 -10.61
C SER A 57 59.65 -2.80 -9.43
N VAL A 58 59.70 -3.53 -8.31
CA VAL A 58 59.94 -3.17 -6.88
C VAL A 58 59.46 -1.80 -6.32
N PRO A 59 58.90 -1.75 -5.07
CA PRO A 59 58.17 -0.60 -4.49
C PRO A 59 59.04 0.34 -3.63
N THR A 60 58.58 1.57 -3.34
CA THR A 60 59.00 2.52 -2.24
C THR A 60 58.29 3.89 -2.41
N PRO A 61 57.97 4.72 -1.37
CA PRO A 61 57.27 4.49 -0.12
C PRO A 61 56.01 5.41 0.04
N GLU A 62 55.35 5.22 1.18
CA GLU A 62 54.22 5.93 1.77
C GLU A 62 54.31 7.47 1.78
N ILE A 63 53.30 8.15 1.22
CA ILE A 63 53.00 9.57 1.49
C ILE A 63 51.66 9.61 2.22
N VAL A 64 51.71 10.00 3.49
CA VAL A 64 50.55 10.26 4.34
C VAL A 64 49.85 11.52 3.82
N ALA A 65 48.73 11.35 3.13
CA ALA A 65 47.84 12.45 2.75
C ALA A 65 46.73 12.61 3.80
N ALA A 66 46.68 13.79 4.41
CA ALA A 66 45.68 14.17 5.40
C ALA A 66 44.24 14.11 4.84
N THR A 67 43.34 13.50 5.61
CA THR A 67 41.92 13.36 5.29
C THR A 67 41.21 14.71 5.37
N PRO A 68 40.40 15.12 4.36
CA PRO A 68 39.55 16.30 4.47
C PRO A 68 38.42 16.07 5.50
N VAL A 69 38.22 17.03 6.40
CA VAL A 69 37.11 17.05 7.35
C VAL A 69 35.83 17.44 6.60
N GLU A 70 34.88 16.53 6.53
CA GLU A 70 33.56 16.73 5.91
C GLU A 70 32.68 17.67 6.77
N PRO A 71 31.99 18.67 6.19
CA PRO A 71 31.11 19.58 6.93
C PRO A 71 29.86 18.87 7.50
N PRO A 72 29.27 19.39 8.59
CA PRO A 72 28.13 18.75 9.25
C PRO A 72 26.90 18.66 8.34
N SER A 73 26.35 17.46 8.24
CA SER A 73 25.16 17.10 7.46
C SER A 73 23.91 17.90 7.89
N PRO A 74 23.06 18.37 6.96
CA PRO A 74 21.85 19.11 7.29
C PRO A 74 20.86 18.24 8.09
N SER A 75 20.31 18.83 9.15
CA SER A 75 19.27 18.24 10.00
C SER A 75 18.04 17.83 9.18
N PRO A 76 17.41 16.67 9.41
CA PRO A 76 16.24 16.25 8.67
C PRO A 76 15.06 17.20 8.93
N SER A 77 14.48 17.74 7.85
CA SER A 77 13.20 18.45 7.87
C SER A 77 12.11 17.57 8.49
N PRO A 78 11.18 18.14 9.27
CA PRO A 78 10.09 17.39 9.89
C PRO A 78 9.20 16.74 8.83
N THR A 79 9.01 15.42 8.94
CA THR A 79 8.02 14.68 8.14
C THR A 79 6.63 15.27 8.41
N PRO A 80 5.82 15.58 7.37
CA PRO A 80 4.50 16.14 7.56
C PRO A 80 3.66 15.20 8.43
N THR A 81 3.22 15.69 9.59
CA THR A 81 2.25 14.98 10.44
C THR A 81 0.91 15.07 9.73
N MET A 82 0.38 13.92 9.28
CA MET A 82 -0.92 13.87 8.61
C MET A 82 -2.03 14.37 9.54
N GLU A 83 -2.80 15.37 9.10
CA GLU A 83 -3.89 15.93 9.88
C GLU A 83 -5.10 14.98 9.86
N VAL A 84 -5.29 14.23 10.96
CA VAL A 84 -6.45 13.36 11.17
C VAL A 84 -7.20 13.80 12.41
N LYS A 85 -8.45 14.25 12.24
CA LYS A 85 -9.39 14.46 13.35
C LYS A 85 -10.02 13.12 13.75
N ARG A 86 -9.51 12.55 14.83
CA ARG A 86 -9.88 11.22 15.34
C ARG A 86 -11.03 11.29 16.35
N ILE A 87 -11.90 10.28 16.32
CA ILE A 87 -12.81 9.98 17.43
C ILE A 87 -12.02 9.08 18.40
N PRO A 88 -11.76 9.49 19.66
CA PRO A 88 -10.89 8.76 20.57
C PRO A 88 -11.45 7.37 20.95
N GLU A 89 -10.56 6.50 21.42
CA GLU A 89 -10.97 5.19 21.94
C GLU A 89 -11.96 5.37 23.10
N GLY A 90 -13.03 4.56 23.10
CA GLY A 90 -14.09 4.63 24.10
C GLY A 90 -15.21 5.61 23.76
N GLU A 91 -14.99 6.59 22.87
CA GLU A 91 -16.07 7.40 22.32
C GLU A 91 -16.80 6.65 21.21
N VAL A 92 -18.13 6.55 21.34
CA VAL A 92 -18.98 5.82 20.40
C VAL A 92 -19.78 6.79 19.56
N VAL A 93 -19.40 6.94 18.30
CA VAL A 93 -20.19 7.64 17.27
C VAL A 93 -20.75 6.61 16.31
N ARG A 94 -22.07 6.46 16.32
CA ARG A 94 -22.74 5.44 15.51
C ARG A 94 -22.64 5.74 14.02
N LEU A 95 -22.37 4.70 13.24
CA LEU A 95 -22.41 4.75 11.79
C LEU A 95 -23.83 5.11 11.35
N LYS A 96 -23.95 6.27 10.68
CA LYS A 96 -25.19 6.70 10.07
C LYS A 96 -25.64 5.68 9.02
N ARG A 97 -26.95 5.53 8.88
CA ARG A 97 -27.51 4.78 7.74
C ARG A 97 -27.45 5.69 6.52
N PHE A 98 -26.64 5.33 5.53
CA PHE A 98 -26.60 6.07 4.28
C PHE A 98 -27.89 5.82 3.48
N PRO A 99 -28.45 6.85 2.82
CA PRO A 99 -29.68 6.71 2.07
C PRO A 99 -29.47 5.89 0.80
N GLY A 100 -30.54 5.22 0.37
CA GLY A 100 -30.54 4.39 -0.83
C GLY A 100 -30.34 2.90 -0.54
N THR A 101 -30.49 2.10 -1.58
CA THR A 101 -30.38 0.65 -1.46
C THR A 101 -28.92 0.23 -1.39
N GLY A 102 -28.03 0.79 -2.22
CA GLY A 102 -26.68 0.27 -2.49
C GLY A 102 -26.69 -0.92 -3.46
N SER A 103 -25.56 -1.59 -3.64
CA SER A 103 -25.37 -2.72 -4.56
C SER A 103 -26.16 -3.98 -4.16
N PRO A 104 -26.65 -4.80 -5.09
CA PRO A 104 -27.29 -6.07 -4.74
C PRO A 104 -26.31 -7.00 -4.03
N VAL A 105 -26.79 -7.84 -3.10
CA VAL A 105 -25.99 -8.93 -2.53
C VAL A 105 -26.12 -10.15 -3.45
N ILE A 106 -25.00 -10.67 -3.94
CA ILE A 106 -24.98 -11.77 -4.92
C ILE A 106 -24.36 -13.06 -4.37
N GLY A 107 -24.01 -13.06 -3.09
CA GLY A 107 -23.41 -14.21 -2.42
C GLY A 107 -22.75 -13.85 -1.10
N GLN A 108 -21.85 -14.73 -0.67
CA GLN A 108 -21.06 -14.58 0.54
C GLN A 108 -19.60 -14.87 0.21
N VAL A 109 -18.71 -13.97 0.61
CA VAL A 109 -17.26 -14.20 0.57
C VAL A 109 -16.86 -14.97 1.81
N THR A 110 -16.14 -16.07 1.60
CA THR A 110 -15.43 -16.79 2.66
C THR A 110 -13.92 -16.62 2.47
N ASP A 111 -13.30 -15.93 3.41
CA ASP A 111 -11.87 -15.69 3.44
C ASP A 111 -11.22 -16.47 4.59
N LYS A 112 -10.63 -17.62 4.25
CA LYS A 112 -9.93 -18.48 5.21
C LYS A 112 -8.65 -17.82 5.75
N LYS A 113 -7.99 -16.99 4.95
CA LYS A 113 -6.72 -16.35 5.35
C LYS A 113 -7.00 -15.23 6.36
N ALA A 114 -7.96 -14.36 6.08
CA ALA A 114 -8.42 -13.34 7.03
C ALA A 114 -9.29 -13.91 8.17
N ARG A 115 -9.79 -15.14 8.02
CA ARG A 115 -10.80 -15.77 8.90
C ARG A 115 -12.06 -14.92 9.02
N LEU A 116 -12.58 -14.46 7.88
CA LEU A 116 -13.78 -13.66 7.79
C LEU A 116 -14.80 -14.29 6.86
N THR A 117 -16.07 -14.04 7.14
CA THR A 117 -17.16 -14.13 6.17
C THR A 117 -17.88 -12.79 6.09
N PHE A 118 -18.31 -12.41 4.88
CA PHE A 118 -19.05 -11.17 4.63
C PHE A 118 -19.84 -11.29 3.32
N VAL A 119 -20.78 -10.38 3.05
CA VAL A 119 -21.54 -10.41 1.80
C VAL A 119 -20.65 -10.14 0.59
N GLU A 120 -20.92 -10.84 -0.51
CA GLU A 120 -20.40 -10.48 -1.82
C GLU A 120 -21.39 -9.51 -2.49
N LEU A 121 -20.87 -8.37 -2.92
CA LEU A 121 -21.68 -7.33 -3.55
C LEU A 121 -21.64 -7.52 -5.06
N GLY A 122 -22.77 -7.29 -5.71
CA GLY A 122 -22.87 -7.29 -7.17
C GLY A 122 -22.52 -5.95 -7.77
N LYS A 123 -22.84 -5.82 -9.07
CA LYS A 123 -22.50 -4.64 -9.86
C LYS A 123 -22.80 -3.33 -9.10
N PRO A 124 -21.88 -2.34 -9.14
CA PRO A 124 -20.71 -2.29 -10.02
C PRO A 124 -19.49 -3.08 -9.51
N TRP A 125 -19.52 -3.59 -8.29
CA TRP A 125 -18.43 -4.39 -7.74
C TRP A 125 -18.14 -5.61 -8.63
N GLY A 126 -16.86 -5.81 -8.94
CA GLY A 126 -16.40 -7.07 -9.51
C GLY A 126 -16.57 -8.22 -8.51
N ARG A 127 -16.65 -9.45 -9.03
CA ARG A 127 -16.65 -10.67 -8.19
C ARG A 127 -15.44 -10.69 -7.26
N SER A 128 -15.62 -11.25 -6.06
CA SER A 128 -14.54 -11.42 -5.10
C SER A 128 -13.48 -12.37 -5.66
N LYS A 129 -12.26 -11.85 -5.85
CA LYS A 129 -11.12 -12.63 -6.35
C LYS A 129 -10.05 -12.77 -5.26
N PRO A 130 -9.33 -13.90 -5.20
CA PRO A 130 -8.08 -13.92 -4.46
C PRO A 130 -7.09 -12.94 -5.11
N LEU A 131 -6.37 -12.18 -4.30
CA LEU A 131 -5.20 -11.45 -4.79
C LEU A 131 -4.07 -12.46 -4.92
N GLY A 132 -3.81 -12.92 -6.15
CA GLY A 132 -2.71 -13.83 -6.48
C GLY A 132 -1.34 -13.14 -6.43
N THR A 133 -0.28 -13.87 -6.82
CA THR A 133 1.11 -13.39 -6.91
C THR A 133 1.35 -12.39 -8.05
N GLY A 134 0.53 -11.33 -8.15
CA GLY A 134 0.77 -10.19 -9.04
C GLY A 134 1.62 -9.11 -8.34
N PRO A 135 2.16 -8.09 -9.03
CA PRO A 135 3.18 -7.17 -8.48
C PRO A 135 2.80 -6.43 -7.18
N ILE A 136 1.52 -6.41 -6.81
CA ILE A 136 1.03 -6.05 -5.46
C ILE A 136 1.07 -7.31 -4.57
N VAL A 137 2.25 -7.94 -4.41
CA VAL A 137 2.48 -9.01 -3.42
C VAL A 137 3.05 -8.37 -2.16
N ASP A 138 2.20 -7.92 -1.25
CA ASP A 138 2.62 -7.76 0.14
C ASP A 138 2.20 -8.97 1.00
N GLY A 139 1.55 -9.97 0.41
CA GLY A 139 1.03 -11.14 1.12
C GLY A 139 0.02 -10.79 2.21
N THR A 140 -0.44 -9.55 2.30
CA THR A 140 -1.29 -9.05 3.38
C THR A 140 -2.75 -9.23 3.01
N TYR A 141 -3.13 -8.79 1.80
CA TYR A 141 -4.48 -8.98 1.28
C TYR A 141 -4.79 -10.44 0.91
N SER A 142 -6.08 -10.79 0.94
CA SER A 142 -6.56 -12.15 0.67
C SER A 142 -7.74 -12.18 -0.31
N ARG A 143 -8.76 -11.33 -0.14
CA ARG A 143 -9.83 -11.17 -1.14
C ARG A 143 -10.04 -9.71 -1.49
N ARG A 144 -10.38 -9.46 -2.76
CA ARG A 144 -10.75 -8.14 -3.28
C ARG A 144 -12.01 -8.18 -4.13
N GLN A 145 -12.87 -7.19 -3.94
CA GLN A 145 -13.85 -6.72 -4.95
C GLN A 145 -13.49 -5.28 -5.29
N THR A 146 -13.46 -4.93 -6.57
CA THR A 146 -13.05 -3.61 -7.03
C THR A 146 -13.72 -3.25 -8.35
N PHE A 147 -13.79 -1.96 -8.66
CA PHE A 147 -14.15 -1.44 -9.97
C PHE A 147 -13.61 -0.01 -10.16
N VAL A 148 -13.40 0.39 -11.42
CA VAL A 148 -12.98 1.75 -11.78
C VAL A 148 -14.17 2.70 -11.59
N THR A 149 -13.94 3.77 -10.83
CA THR A 149 -14.93 4.82 -10.55
C THR A 149 -14.79 6.01 -11.49
N GLU A 150 -13.57 6.32 -11.89
CA GLU A 150 -13.29 7.34 -12.90
C GLU A 150 -11.95 7.05 -13.58
N GLU A 151 -11.87 7.43 -14.85
CA GLU A 151 -10.62 7.61 -15.58
C GLU A 151 -10.31 9.11 -15.63
N TYR A 152 -9.04 9.46 -15.43
CA TYR A 152 -8.59 10.85 -15.35
C TYR A 152 -7.16 10.99 -15.90
N GLY A 153 -6.67 12.23 -16.00
CA GLY A 153 -5.45 12.55 -16.72
C GLY A 153 -5.73 13.04 -18.14
N PRO A 154 -4.74 13.69 -18.80
CA PRO A 154 -4.90 14.23 -20.16
C PRO A 154 -5.26 13.14 -21.17
N ASP A 155 -4.72 11.93 -20.99
CA ASP A 155 -4.91 10.79 -21.89
C ASP A 155 -5.87 9.72 -21.32
N LEU A 156 -6.55 10.02 -20.20
CA LEU A 156 -7.42 9.08 -19.46
C LEU A 156 -6.72 7.76 -19.08
N ASP A 157 -5.40 7.81 -18.88
CA ASP A 157 -4.53 6.67 -18.58
C ASP A 157 -4.47 6.34 -17.07
N ARG A 158 -5.07 7.18 -16.22
CA ARG A 158 -5.13 6.98 -14.77
C ARG A 158 -6.51 6.57 -14.34
N GLN A 159 -6.57 5.63 -13.41
CA GLN A 159 -7.83 5.11 -12.88
C GLN A 159 -7.93 5.38 -11.38
N TRP A 160 -9.11 5.80 -10.95
CA TRP A 160 -9.49 5.85 -9.54
C TRP A 160 -10.46 4.72 -9.23
N TRP A 161 -10.33 4.10 -8.07
CA TRP A 161 -10.98 2.83 -7.77
C TRP A 161 -11.83 2.94 -6.51
N ALA A 162 -12.86 2.10 -6.43
CA ALA A 162 -13.47 1.72 -5.17
C ALA A 162 -13.06 0.28 -4.88
N ASP A 163 -12.67 0.01 -3.63
CA ASP A 163 -12.14 -1.28 -3.21
C ASP A 163 -12.88 -1.83 -1.98
N ILE A 164 -13.02 -3.14 -1.94
CA ILE A 164 -13.34 -3.93 -0.75
C ILE A 164 -12.26 -4.99 -0.61
N ASP A 165 -11.43 -4.85 0.42
CA ASP A 165 -10.33 -5.76 0.69
C ASP A 165 -10.49 -6.43 2.04
N SER A 166 -10.25 -7.74 2.08
CA SER A 166 -10.03 -8.44 3.34
C SER A 166 -8.58 -8.89 3.47
N GLN A 167 -8.10 -8.89 4.70
CA GLN A 167 -6.75 -9.28 5.06
C GLN A 167 -6.73 -9.83 6.48
N ARG A 168 -5.67 -10.57 6.81
CA ARG A 168 -5.32 -10.82 8.21
C ARG A 168 -4.41 -9.68 8.67
N HIS A 169 -4.57 -9.22 9.91
CA HIS A 169 -3.60 -8.32 10.51
C HIS A 169 -2.19 -8.92 10.43
N THR A 170 -1.18 -8.10 10.12
CA THR A 170 0.16 -8.60 9.77
C THR A 170 0.90 -9.12 10.98
N ALA A 171 0.79 -8.42 12.12
CA ALA A 171 1.39 -8.79 13.39
C ALA A 171 0.36 -9.38 14.36
N GLU A 172 0.84 -10.01 15.42
CA GLU A 172 0.01 -10.26 16.61
C GLU A 172 -0.17 -8.96 17.38
N PRO A 173 -1.38 -8.65 17.87
CA PRO A 173 -1.62 -7.46 18.66
C PRO A 173 -0.69 -7.44 19.88
N ALA A 174 -0.12 -6.26 20.17
CA ALA A 174 0.64 -6.09 21.39
C ALA A 174 -0.26 -6.26 22.62
N PRO A 175 0.29 -6.65 23.79
CA PRO A 175 -0.51 -6.70 25.02
C PRO A 175 -1.21 -5.35 25.29
N GLY A 176 -2.53 -5.39 25.42
CA GLY A 176 -3.37 -4.21 25.63
C GLY A 176 -3.78 -3.46 24.37
N GLU A 177 -3.30 -3.85 23.18
CA GLU A 177 -3.75 -3.29 21.90
C GLU A 177 -5.19 -3.73 21.59
N SER A 178 -6.06 -2.77 21.34
CA SER A 178 -7.47 -3.04 21.10
C SER A 178 -7.80 -3.21 19.61
N LEU A 179 -9.00 -3.71 19.31
CA LEU A 179 -9.49 -3.71 17.92
C LEU A 179 -9.73 -2.30 17.37
N TYR A 180 -9.97 -1.32 18.25
CA TYR A 180 -10.01 0.09 17.86
C TYR A 180 -8.63 0.55 17.38
N ASP A 181 -7.56 0.25 18.14
CA ASP A 181 -6.19 0.63 17.78
C ASP A 181 -5.79 0.06 16.41
N ILE A 182 -6.11 -1.22 16.21
CA ILE A 182 -5.82 -1.93 14.96
C ILE A 182 -6.61 -1.32 13.79
N ALA A 183 -7.89 -0.99 13.98
CA ALA A 183 -8.70 -0.37 12.94
C ALA A 183 -8.17 1.04 12.60
N ALA A 184 -7.81 1.82 13.62
CA ALA A 184 -7.29 3.17 13.47
C ALA A 184 -5.92 3.18 12.75
N ALA A 185 -4.99 2.34 13.20
CA ALA A 185 -3.68 2.19 12.59
C ALA A 185 -3.78 1.70 11.13
N THR A 186 -4.73 0.79 10.85
CA THR A 186 -4.99 0.34 9.47
C THR A 186 -5.50 1.50 8.61
N LEU A 187 -6.46 2.31 9.09
CA LEU A 187 -6.94 3.48 8.34
C LEU A 187 -5.83 4.49 8.08
N ASP A 188 -4.95 4.76 9.06
CA ASP A 188 -3.82 5.67 8.88
C ASP A 188 -2.84 5.14 7.83
N SER A 189 -2.55 3.83 7.88
CA SER A 189 -1.71 3.19 6.88
C SER A 189 -2.35 3.22 5.49
N LYS A 190 -3.68 3.10 5.40
CA LYS A 190 -4.40 3.17 4.12
C LYS A 190 -4.41 4.60 3.58
N GLN A 191 -4.69 5.57 4.44
CA GLN A 191 -4.67 7.00 4.09
C GLN A 191 -3.31 7.42 3.54
N SER A 192 -2.22 7.05 4.22
CA SER A 192 -0.86 7.45 3.84
C SER A 192 -0.34 6.77 2.58
N ARG A 193 -0.78 5.55 2.27
CA ARG A 193 -0.24 4.75 1.16
C ARG A 193 -1.08 4.79 -0.11
N ASN A 194 -2.39 4.99 0.01
CA ASN A 194 -3.33 4.79 -1.09
C ASN A 194 -3.94 6.10 -1.61
N PHE A 195 -3.75 7.22 -0.89
CA PHE A 195 -4.36 8.50 -1.23
C PHE A 195 -3.29 9.56 -1.46
N PRO A 196 -3.61 10.66 -2.15
CA PRO A 196 -2.64 11.73 -2.41
C PRO A 196 -2.10 12.31 -1.12
N ASP A 197 -0.87 12.83 -1.18
CA ASP A 197 -0.29 13.61 -0.09
C ASP A 197 -1.22 14.75 0.33
N ASN A 198 -1.15 15.14 1.60
CA ASN A 198 -2.01 16.16 2.20
C ASN A 198 -3.52 15.83 2.22
N THR A 199 -3.90 14.58 2.01
CA THR A 199 -5.27 14.12 2.28
C THR A 199 -5.58 14.25 3.78
N ALA A 200 -6.58 15.06 4.13
CA ALA A 200 -7.02 15.28 5.50
C ALA A 200 -8.12 14.28 5.89
N GLY A 201 -8.03 13.71 7.09
CA GLY A 201 -8.98 12.69 7.57
C GLY A 201 -9.88 13.20 8.69
N VAL A 202 -11.17 12.89 8.64
CA VAL A 202 -12.09 13.06 9.79
C VAL A 202 -12.84 11.77 10.03
N ASP A 203 -12.69 11.19 11.22
CA ASP A 203 -13.49 10.05 11.63
C ASP A 203 -14.96 10.51 11.82
N VAL A 204 -15.88 9.85 11.12
CA VAL A 204 -17.33 10.16 11.12
C VAL A 204 -18.16 9.10 11.81
N ALA A 205 -17.57 7.94 12.11
CA ALA A 205 -18.12 6.92 12.98
C ALA A 205 -16.99 6.12 13.63
N SER A 206 -17.20 5.72 14.87
CA SER A 206 -16.34 4.80 15.61
C SER A 206 -17.25 4.05 16.59
N GLN A 207 -17.35 2.74 16.46
CA GLN A 207 -18.22 1.97 17.34
C GLN A 207 -17.82 0.49 17.42
N PRO A 208 -18.15 -0.18 18.54
CA PRO A 208 -18.07 -1.63 18.59
C PRO A 208 -19.10 -2.25 17.64
N ILE A 209 -18.74 -3.43 17.12
CA ILE A 209 -19.63 -4.36 16.43
C ILE A 209 -19.47 -5.75 17.04
N LYS A 210 -20.29 -6.72 16.60
CA LYS A 210 -20.18 -8.10 17.11
C LYS A 210 -18.79 -8.68 16.81
N ASN A 211 -18.02 -8.99 17.85
CA ASN A 211 -16.63 -9.47 17.80
C ASN A 211 -15.69 -8.49 17.07
N GLY A 212 -15.93 -7.18 17.09
CA GLY A 212 -15.13 -6.26 16.30
C GLY A 212 -15.28 -4.79 16.68
N TRP A 213 -14.53 -3.96 15.96
CA TRP A 213 -14.65 -2.51 15.97
C TRP A 213 -14.65 -1.99 14.54
N VAL A 214 -15.46 -0.97 14.26
CA VAL A 214 -15.45 -0.26 12.98
C VAL A 214 -15.11 1.20 13.20
N ILE A 215 -14.24 1.73 12.34
CA ILE A 215 -14.02 3.15 12.17
C ILE A 215 -14.34 3.51 10.73
N VAL A 216 -15.10 4.59 10.54
CA VAL A 216 -15.39 5.17 9.23
C VAL A 216 -14.80 6.57 9.19
N ARG A 217 -13.97 6.83 8.19
CA ARG A 217 -13.27 8.09 7.97
C ARG A 217 -13.71 8.70 6.65
N GLN A 218 -14.07 9.97 6.70
CA GLN A 218 -14.17 10.80 5.52
C GLN A 218 -12.79 11.41 5.26
N MET A 219 -12.22 11.12 4.10
CA MET A 219 -10.93 11.66 3.67
C MET A 219 -11.19 12.74 2.63
N ARG A 220 -10.71 13.95 2.87
CA ARG A 220 -10.75 15.06 1.92
C ARG A 220 -9.41 15.13 1.21
N MET A 221 -9.43 14.84 -0.08
CA MET A 221 -8.24 14.88 -0.92
C MET A 221 -7.99 16.31 -1.43
N PRO A 222 -6.73 16.69 -1.67
CA PRO A 222 -6.44 17.93 -2.37
C PRO A 222 -7.02 17.89 -3.79
N GLU A 223 -7.07 19.07 -4.40
CA GLU A 223 -7.37 19.17 -5.82
C GLU A 223 -6.34 18.40 -6.65
N SER A 224 -6.79 17.87 -7.79
CA SER A 224 -5.95 17.12 -8.69
C SER A 224 -5.67 17.93 -9.95
N ASP A 225 -4.39 18.21 -10.19
CA ASP A 225 -3.93 18.87 -11.43
C ASP A 225 -4.19 18.01 -12.68
N ALA A 226 -4.32 16.69 -12.50
CA ALA A 226 -4.67 15.73 -13.54
C ALA A 226 -6.18 15.60 -13.76
N GLY A 227 -7.01 16.42 -13.12
CA GLY A 227 -8.46 16.45 -13.36
C GLY A 227 -9.27 15.35 -12.67
N ARG A 228 -8.74 14.64 -11.66
CA ARG A 228 -9.54 13.70 -10.84
C ARG A 228 -10.71 14.45 -10.20
N LYS A 229 -11.93 13.93 -10.40
CA LYS A 229 -13.18 14.51 -9.91
C LYS A 229 -13.45 14.17 -8.45
N ALA A 230 -13.05 12.98 -7.98
CA ALA A 230 -13.19 12.62 -6.58
C ALA A 230 -12.39 13.59 -5.69
N ARG A 231 -13.11 14.18 -4.73
CA ARG A 231 -12.57 15.09 -3.71
C ARG A 231 -12.73 14.55 -2.30
N ILE A 232 -13.70 13.67 -2.10
CA ILE A 232 -13.97 13.02 -0.83
C ILE A 232 -13.98 11.52 -1.03
N GLU A 233 -13.29 10.81 -0.16
CA GLU A 233 -13.36 9.37 -0.05
C GLU A 233 -14.02 8.99 1.28
N LEU A 234 -14.97 8.07 1.26
CA LEU A 234 -15.51 7.47 2.48
C LEU A 234 -14.89 6.09 2.67
N SER A 235 -14.04 5.97 3.68
CA SER A 235 -13.25 4.78 3.96
C SER A 235 -13.67 4.16 5.28
N ALA A 236 -13.86 2.85 5.33
CA ALA A 236 -14.17 2.14 6.57
C ALA A 236 -13.22 0.96 6.78
N VAL A 237 -12.70 0.83 7.99
CA VAL A 237 -11.99 -0.37 8.42
C VAL A 237 -12.78 -1.03 9.53
N ILE A 238 -12.91 -2.35 9.42
CA ILE A 238 -13.51 -3.21 10.41
C ILE A 238 -12.45 -4.20 10.87
N ALA A 239 -12.05 -4.10 12.14
CA ALA A 239 -11.19 -5.08 12.79
C ALA A 239 -12.04 -6.08 13.58
N VAL A 240 -11.79 -7.36 13.38
CA VAL A 240 -12.61 -8.45 13.92
C VAL A 240 -11.73 -9.43 14.68
N ASP A 241 -12.11 -9.73 15.91
CA ASP A 241 -11.58 -10.87 16.64
C ASP A 241 -12.09 -12.17 16.00
N THR A 242 -11.14 -12.95 15.49
CA THR A 242 -11.41 -14.23 14.81
C THR A 242 -11.23 -15.44 15.73
N GLY A 243 -10.91 -15.24 17.01
CA GLY A 243 -10.50 -16.29 17.93
C GLY A 243 -9.16 -16.91 17.54
N GLY A 244 -8.23 -16.11 17.01
CA GLY A 244 -6.84 -16.52 16.76
C GLY A 244 -5.91 -15.37 17.06
N SER A 245 -4.60 -15.63 16.95
CA SER A 245 -3.59 -14.66 17.40
C SER A 245 -3.55 -13.35 16.61
N ARG A 246 -4.20 -13.29 15.44
CA ARG A 246 -4.25 -12.09 14.58
C ARG A 246 -5.68 -11.79 14.16
N PRO A 247 -6.17 -10.56 14.35
CA PRO A 247 -7.49 -10.13 13.88
C PRO A 247 -7.65 -10.25 12.36
N GLY A 248 -8.90 -10.44 11.94
CA GLY A 248 -9.30 -10.27 10.56
C GLY A 248 -9.65 -8.81 10.32
N ILE A 249 -9.29 -8.28 9.15
CA ILE A 249 -9.54 -6.90 8.76
C ILE A 249 -10.35 -6.90 7.47
N LEU A 250 -11.40 -6.08 7.42
CA LEU A 250 -12.15 -5.75 6.20
C LEU A 250 -12.08 -4.23 5.99
N TRP A 251 -11.63 -3.82 4.82
CA TRP A 251 -11.54 -2.44 4.39
C TRP A 251 -12.46 -2.20 3.20
N ILE A 252 -13.18 -1.08 3.21
CA ILE A 252 -13.95 -0.60 2.06
C ILE A 252 -13.66 0.88 1.84
N THR A 253 -13.57 1.30 0.58
CA THR A 253 -13.42 2.71 0.20
C THR A 253 -14.31 3.04 -0.98
N ILE A 254 -15.04 4.16 -0.89
CA ILE A 254 -15.93 4.65 -1.95
C ILE A 254 -15.78 6.17 -2.14
N PRO A 255 -15.42 6.66 -3.33
CA PRO A 255 -15.29 8.08 -3.62
C PRO A 255 -16.66 8.76 -3.71
N ASP A 256 -16.68 10.08 -3.58
CA ASP A 256 -17.90 10.86 -3.58
C ASP A 256 -18.60 10.94 -4.94
N THR A 257 -17.85 10.75 -6.04
CA THR A 257 -18.41 10.50 -7.38
C THR A 257 -19.32 9.26 -7.42
N HIS A 258 -19.20 8.37 -6.43
CA HIS A 258 -19.95 7.13 -6.27
C HIS A 258 -20.74 7.07 -4.94
N LYS A 259 -21.10 8.24 -4.38
CA LYS A 259 -21.90 8.39 -3.14
C LYS A 259 -23.13 7.50 -3.04
N ARG A 260 -23.78 7.17 -4.17
CA ARG A 260 -24.92 6.22 -4.23
C ARG A 260 -24.61 4.83 -3.66
N LEU A 261 -23.33 4.46 -3.57
CA LEU A 261 -22.84 3.18 -3.04
C LEU A 261 -22.45 3.25 -1.56
N TRP A 262 -22.45 4.41 -0.91
CA TRP A 262 -22.15 4.50 0.53
C TRP A 262 -22.99 3.56 1.42
N PRO A 263 -24.27 3.22 1.10
CA PRO A 263 -25.00 2.17 1.83
C PRO A 263 -24.31 0.79 1.86
N ASP A 264 -23.40 0.50 0.93
CA ASP A 264 -22.62 -0.74 0.91
C ASP A 264 -21.71 -0.86 2.14
N ILE A 265 -21.26 0.26 2.71
CA ILE A 265 -20.54 0.28 3.99
C ILE A 265 -21.43 -0.27 5.10
N ASN A 266 -22.69 0.18 5.19
CA ASN A 266 -23.63 -0.36 6.19
C ASN A 266 -23.85 -1.87 6.00
N ARG A 267 -23.93 -2.35 4.75
CA ARG A 267 -24.10 -3.78 4.46
C ARG A 267 -22.90 -4.62 4.86
N LEU A 268 -21.68 -4.17 4.55
CA LEU A 268 -20.46 -4.88 4.96
C LEU A 268 -20.33 -4.91 6.48
N VAL A 269 -20.48 -3.77 7.15
CA VAL A 269 -20.45 -3.68 8.62
C VAL A 269 -21.49 -4.59 9.26
N GLY A 270 -22.71 -4.65 8.69
CA GLY A 270 -23.78 -5.51 9.20
C GLY A 270 -23.57 -7.01 8.95
N SER A 271 -22.79 -7.38 7.93
CA SER A 271 -22.64 -8.77 7.49
C SER A 271 -21.36 -9.46 7.93
N VAL A 272 -20.30 -8.71 8.24
CA VAL A 272 -19.00 -9.29 8.59
C VAL A 272 -19.08 -10.15 9.85
N ARG A 273 -18.54 -11.37 9.78
CA ARG A 273 -18.46 -12.31 10.90
C ARG A 273 -17.09 -12.98 10.92
N PRO A 274 -16.60 -13.39 12.10
CA PRO A 274 -15.42 -14.25 12.16
C PRO A 274 -15.74 -15.65 11.64
N LEU A 275 -14.81 -16.21 10.87
CA LEU A 275 -14.77 -17.63 10.53
C LEU A 275 -14.14 -18.38 11.72
N ARG A 276 -14.99 -18.88 12.62
CA ARG A 276 -14.55 -19.70 13.75
C ARG A 276 -14.13 -21.09 13.27
N PRO A 277 -13.16 -21.73 13.95
CA PRO A 277 -12.82 -23.14 13.68
C PRO A 277 -14.02 -24.04 13.95
#